data_AF-A0A6C0H6U0-F1
#
_entry.id   AF-A0A6C0H6U0-F1
#
_cell.length_a   1.000
_cell.length_b   1.000
_cell.length_c   1.000
_cell.angle_alpha   90.00
_cell.angle_beta   90.00
_cell.angle_gamma   90.00
#
_symmetry.space_group_name_H-M   'P 1'
#
loop_
_entity.id
_entity.type
_entity.pdbx_description
1 polymer ?
#
loop_
_entity_poly.entity_id
_entity_poly.type
_entity_poly.pdbx_seq_one_letter_code
_entity_poly.pdbx_strand_id
1 'polypeptide(L)'
;MGAGGSGVDPGEFEKLKNKVGSLDASVSSLNVLKTQVSDVSKAAASAIKYDDLALAITNNDTNKNSLATAIASNPNKLGDALATSIGSNTTVIQSLQDKLGSNNVFQTAIADTLSSDKYKVKFQGPRGADGNIGDAGALKSNLFDQSLTIWCADGELCKLPSGKKGIDWGYGASKIYDDGQLRINSDDNIHFNINNNEKMHINNDRVRIPVLETDRINIGGWNIRQDGDHLVFRRGDADAGDNQPHLRMAQDGNLWVSRSIRRGWVADGLGDLYNRTNILKDRLNTHQHQFRKYAAVEKGEGTTWGTRDANAW
;
A
#
# COMPACT_ATOMS: atom_id res chain seq x y z
N MET A 1 -121.31 -27.16 48.25
CA MET A 1 -120.15 -27.49 47.41
C MET A 1 -120.43 -26.91 46.04
N GLY A 2 -119.81 -25.78 45.70
CA GLY A 2 -120.11 -25.00 44.50
C GLY A 2 -119.27 -25.46 43.31
N ALA A 3 -119.93 -25.76 42.20
CA ALA A 3 -119.29 -25.93 40.89
C ALA A 3 -119.33 -24.59 40.15
N GLY A 4 -118.25 -23.83 40.24
CA GLY A 4 -118.05 -22.62 39.45
C GLY A 4 -117.67 -23.01 38.01
N GLY A 5 -118.65 -23.02 37.11
CA GLY A 5 -118.42 -23.22 35.68
C GLY A 5 -117.75 -21.99 35.08
N SER A 6 -116.43 -22.04 34.91
CA SER A 6 -115.66 -21.04 34.16
C SER A 6 -115.87 -21.22 32.65
N GLY A 7 -117.03 -20.77 32.15
CA GLY A 7 -117.29 -20.69 30.72
C GLY A 7 -116.82 -19.35 30.18
N VAL A 8 -115.85 -19.35 29.27
CA VAL A 8 -115.43 -18.16 28.51
C VAL A 8 -116.62 -17.66 27.69
N ASP A 9 -116.89 -16.35 27.72
CA ASP A 9 -117.95 -15.72 26.91
C ASP A 9 -117.67 -15.95 25.41
N PRO A 10 -118.56 -16.64 24.67
CA PRO A 10 -118.40 -16.87 23.24
C PRO A 10 -118.18 -15.59 22.43
N GLY A 11 -118.76 -14.46 22.86
CA GLY A 11 -118.58 -13.16 22.21
C GLY A 11 -117.17 -12.59 22.37
N GLU A 12 -116.53 -12.83 23.53
CA GLU A 12 -115.13 -12.45 23.75
C GLU A 12 -114.16 -13.36 22.97
N PHE A 13 -114.47 -14.65 22.89
CA PHE A 13 -113.67 -15.62 22.12
C PHE A 13 -113.63 -15.26 20.62
N GLU A 14 -114.77 -14.93 20.01
CA GLU A 14 -114.80 -14.52 18.60
C GLU A 14 -114.09 -13.18 18.34
N LYS A 15 -114.17 -12.22 19.27
CA LYS A 15 -113.38 -10.99 19.18
C LYS A 15 -111.88 -11.27 19.23
N LEU A 16 -111.44 -12.17 20.11
CA LEU A 16 -110.04 -12.55 20.25
C LEU A 16 -109.54 -13.25 18.98
N LYS A 17 -110.32 -14.19 18.44
CA LYS A 17 -110.03 -14.91 17.20
C LYS A 17 -109.88 -13.97 16.00
N ASN A 18 -110.79 -12.98 15.86
CA ASN A 18 -110.68 -11.97 14.82
C ASN A 18 -109.43 -11.07 14.99
N LYS A 19 -109.08 -10.74 16.24
CA LYS A 19 -107.87 -9.96 16.54
C LYS A 19 -106.59 -10.72 16.24
N VAL A 20 -106.55 -12.02 16.54
CA VAL A 20 -105.43 -12.92 16.19
C VAL A 20 -105.31 -13.05 14.67
N GLY A 21 -106.41 -13.25 13.94
CA GLY A 21 -106.38 -13.32 12.48
C GLY A 21 -105.89 -12.01 11.82
N SER A 22 -106.26 -10.86 12.39
CA SER A 22 -105.74 -9.55 11.96
C SER A 22 -104.25 -9.37 12.25
N LEU A 23 -103.77 -9.89 13.39
CA LEU A 23 -102.35 -9.91 13.72
C LEU A 23 -101.57 -10.80 12.74
N ASP A 24 -102.06 -12.00 12.43
CA ASP A 24 -101.41 -12.92 11.49
C ASP A 24 -101.31 -12.33 10.08
N ALA A 25 -102.35 -11.62 9.63
CA ALA A 25 -102.33 -10.89 8.37
C ALA A 25 -101.28 -9.75 8.37
N SER A 26 -101.17 -9.04 9.49
CA SER A 26 -100.20 -7.95 9.67
C SER A 26 -98.76 -8.48 9.69
N VAL A 27 -98.52 -9.60 10.39
CA VAL A 27 -97.20 -10.28 10.44
C VAL A 27 -96.80 -10.79 9.06
N SER A 28 -97.74 -11.36 8.32
CA SER A 28 -97.51 -11.82 6.94
C SER A 28 -97.09 -10.66 6.02
N SER A 29 -97.79 -9.52 6.11
CA SER A 29 -97.46 -8.31 5.35
C SER A 29 -96.07 -7.76 5.70
N LEU A 30 -95.69 -7.80 6.97
CA LEU A 30 -94.36 -7.37 7.44
C LEU A 30 -93.24 -8.27 6.87
N ASN A 31 -93.46 -9.58 6.79
CA ASN A 31 -92.50 -10.52 6.21
C ASN A 31 -92.32 -10.30 4.70
N VAL A 32 -93.40 -9.97 3.98
CA VAL A 32 -93.33 -9.57 2.57
C VAL A 32 -92.50 -8.29 2.41
N LEU A 33 -92.76 -7.27 3.23
CA LEU A 33 -92.03 -5.99 3.18
C LEU A 33 -90.53 -6.19 3.47
N LYS A 34 -90.19 -7.00 4.47
CA LYS A 34 -88.79 -7.34 4.79
C LYS A 34 -88.07 -7.98 3.60
N THR A 35 -88.75 -8.86 2.88
CA THR A 35 -88.21 -9.52 1.69
C THR A 35 -87.98 -8.51 0.56
N GLN A 36 -88.98 -7.65 0.29
CA GLN A 36 -88.87 -6.59 -0.71
C GLN A 36 -87.72 -5.61 -0.40
N VAL A 37 -87.55 -5.19 0.85
CA VAL A 37 -86.42 -4.33 1.26
C VAL A 37 -85.08 -5.03 1.05
N SER A 38 -84.98 -6.32 1.36
CA SER A 38 -83.76 -7.09 1.10
C SER A 38 -83.44 -7.18 -0.40
N ASP A 39 -84.44 -7.36 -1.24
CA ASP A 39 -84.25 -7.47 -2.69
C ASP A 39 -83.86 -6.14 -3.31
N VAL A 40 -84.48 -5.04 -2.88
CA VAL A 40 -84.09 -3.67 -3.27
C VAL A 40 -82.65 -3.37 -2.85
N SER A 41 -82.24 -3.77 -1.64
CA SER A 41 -80.87 -3.56 -1.14
C SER A 41 -79.83 -4.33 -1.98
N LYS A 42 -80.12 -5.59 -2.33
CA LYS A 42 -79.27 -6.39 -3.23
C LYS A 42 -79.20 -5.81 -4.64
N ALA A 43 -80.34 -5.37 -5.18
CA ALA A 43 -80.41 -4.76 -6.50
C ALA A 43 -79.58 -3.45 -6.54
N ALA A 44 -79.73 -2.59 -5.53
CA ALA A 44 -78.95 -1.35 -5.40
C ALA A 44 -77.44 -1.61 -5.30
N ALA A 45 -77.02 -2.62 -4.52
CA ALA A 45 -75.61 -3.00 -4.43
C ALA A 45 -75.05 -3.52 -5.75
N SER A 46 -75.83 -4.27 -6.53
CA SER A 46 -75.43 -4.79 -7.84
C SER A 46 -75.44 -3.74 -8.97
N ALA A 47 -76.16 -2.63 -8.79
CA ALA A 47 -76.28 -1.56 -9.77
C ALA A 47 -75.10 -0.56 -9.75
N ILE A 48 -74.30 -0.55 -8.67
CA ILE A 48 -73.08 0.26 -8.60
C ILE A 48 -71.99 -0.44 -9.41
N LYS A 49 -71.86 -0.04 -10.66
CA LYS A 49 -70.75 -0.45 -11.52
C LYS A 49 -69.54 0.42 -11.23
N TYR A 50 -68.56 -0.15 -10.53
CA TYR A 50 -67.33 0.56 -10.18
C TYR A 50 -66.59 1.11 -11.40
N ASP A 51 -66.69 0.45 -12.56
CA ASP A 51 -66.13 0.93 -13.82
C ASP A 51 -66.82 2.20 -14.32
N ASP A 52 -68.15 2.29 -14.20
CA ASP A 52 -68.91 3.49 -14.58
C ASP A 52 -68.61 4.65 -13.62
N LEU A 53 -68.39 4.36 -12.33
CA LEU A 53 -67.98 5.35 -11.34
C LEU A 53 -66.55 5.84 -11.62
N ALA A 54 -65.63 4.94 -11.93
CA ALA A 54 -64.27 5.29 -12.33
C ALA A 54 -64.30 6.15 -13.61
N LEU A 55 -65.09 5.76 -14.60
CA LEU A 55 -65.28 6.50 -15.84
C LEU A 55 -65.85 7.90 -15.58
N ALA A 56 -66.87 8.04 -14.72
CA ALA A 56 -67.47 9.31 -14.34
C ALA A 56 -66.47 10.23 -13.60
N ILE A 57 -65.62 9.67 -12.74
CA ILE A 57 -64.55 10.42 -12.06
C ILE A 57 -63.51 10.90 -13.08
N THR A 58 -63.09 10.03 -14.02
CA THR A 58 -62.09 10.38 -15.04
C THR A 58 -62.61 11.26 -16.17
N ASN A 59 -63.92 11.25 -16.49
CA ASN A 59 -64.51 12.08 -17.54
C ASN A 59 -64.98 13.45 -17.05
N ASN A 60 -64.96 13.69 -15.74
CA ASN A 60 -65.26 14.99 -15.18
C ASN A 60 -64.09 15.96 -15.45
N ASP A 61 -64.33 16.98 -16.27
CA ASP A 61 -63.31 17.95 -16.65
C ASP A 61 -62.74 18.72 -15.45
N THR A 62 -63.52 18.92 -14.38
CA THR A 62 -63.00 19.48 -13.13
C THR A 62 -61.94 18.58 -12.51
N ASN A 63 -62.18 17.27 -12.46
CA ASN A 63 -61.20 16.30 -11.93
C ASN A 63 -59.96 16.19 -12.83
N LYS A 64 -60.14 16.18 -14.16
CA LYS A 64 -59.02 16.21 -15.12
C LYS A 64 -58.18 17.46 -14.94
N ASN A 65 -58.82 18.62 -14.83
CA ASN A 65 -58.14 19.90 -14.64
C ASN A 65 -57.43 19.95 -13.28
N SER A 66 -58.06 19.48 -12.20
CA SER A 66 -57.41 19.39 -10.89
C SER A 66 -56.20 18.44 -10.89
N LEU A 67 -56.30 17.29 -11.57
CA LEU A 67 -55.18 16.36 -11.73
C LEU A 67 -54.05 16.98 -12.56
N ALA A 68 -54.38 17.62 -13.69
CA ALA A 68 -53.42 18.30 -14.55
C ALA A 68 -52.73 19.45 -13.80
N THR A 69 -53.47 20.25 -13.03
CA THR A 69 -52.91 21.29 -12.16
C THR A 69 -52.02 20.69 -11.08
N ALA A 70 -52.42 19.61 -10.41
CA ALA A 70 -51.62 18.97 -9.38
C ALA A 70 -50.27 18.45 -9.92
N ILE A 71 -50.27 17.86 -11.12
CA ILE A 71 -49.06 17.41 -11.83
C ILE A 71 -48.19 18.61 -12.24
N ALA A 72 -48.79 19.64 -12.85
CA ALA A 72 -48.07 20.84 -13.29
C ALA A 72 -47.47 21.65 -12.13
N SER A 73 -48.15 21.71 -10.98
CA SER A 73 -47.67 22.40 -9.78
C SER A 73 -46.61 21.60 -9.00
N ASN A 74 -46.40 20.33 -9.33
CA ASN A 74 -45.41 19.48 -8.67
C ASN A 74 -44.64 18.63 -9.71
N PRO A 75 -43.91 19.25 -10.66
CA PRO A 75 -43.36 18.58 -11.83
C PRO A 75 -42.41 17.42 -11.48
N ASN A 76 -41.74 17.51 -10.33
CA ASN A 76 -40.79 16.49 -9.89
C ASN A 76 -41.43 15.41 -9.01
N LYS A 77 -42.57 15.66 -8.33
CA LYS A 77 -43.12 14.69 -7.37
C LYS A 77 -43.52 13.37 -8.02
N LEU A 78 -44.05 13.41 -9.24
CA LEU A 78 -44.39 12.18 -9.96
C LEU A 78 -43.12 11.41 -10.35
N GLY A 79 -42.11 12.12 -10.85
CA GLY A 79 -40.81 11.55 -11.18
C GLY A 79 -40.09 10.96 -9.96
N ASP A 80 -40.06 11.69 -8.85
CA ASP A 80 -39.45 11.28 -7.59
C ASP A 80 -40.19 10.10 -6.96
N ALA A 81 -41.53 10.10 -6.98
CA ALA A 81 -42.34 8.98 -6.49
C ALA A 81 -42.16 7.74 -7.37
N LEU A 82 -42.09 7.89 -8.69
CA LEU A 82 -41.82 6.80 -9.62
C LEU A 82 -40.39 6.25 -9.41
N ALA A 83 -39.39 7.13 -9.30
CA ALA A 83 -38.01 6.75 -9.04
C ALA A 83 -37.87 6.03 -7.69
N THR A 84 -38.55 6.52 -6.64
CA THR A 84 -38.60 5.88 -5.32
C THR A 84 -39.28 4.51 -5.41
N SER A 85 -40.41 4.42 -6.13
CA SER A 85 -41.13 3.16 -6.32
C SER A 85 -40.27 2.12 -7.05
N ILE A 86 -39.60 2.51 -8.15
CA ILE A 86 -38.68 1.62 -8.88
C ILE A 86 -37.47 1.24 -8.00
N GLY A 87 -36.85 2.22 -7.33
CA GLY A 87 -35.67 2.02 -6.49
C GLY A 87 -35.93 1.21 -5.22
N SER A 88 -37.19 1.10 -4.79
CA SER A 88 -37.59 0.28 -3.62
C SER A 88 -38.19 -1.07 -4.03
N ASN A 89 -38.55 -1.24 -5.31
CA ASN A 89 -39.18 -2.45 -5.81
C ASN A 89 -38.11 -3.48 -6.20
N THR A 90 -37.79 -4.33 -5.22
CA THR A 90 -36.78 -5.39 -5.34
C THR A 90 -37.01 -6.32 -6.54
N THR A 91 -38.27 -6.60 -6.89
CA THR A 91 -38.59 -7.44 -8.06
C THR A 91 -38.19 -6.77 -9.37
N VAL A 92 -38.47 -5.47 -9.54
CA VAL A 92 -38.06 -4.72 -10.73
C VAL A 92 -36.55 -4.60 -10.81
N ILE A 93 -35.89 -4.32 -9.68
CA ILE A 93 -34.43 -4.27 -9.58
C ILE A 93 -33.81 -5.61 -9.96
N GLN A 94 -34.30 -6.72 -9.39
CA GLN A 94 -33.81 -8.05 -9.70
C GLN A 94 -34.01 -8.37 -11.17
N SER A 95 -35.17 -8.04 -11.75
CA SER A 95 -35.41 -8.26 -13.19
C SER A 95 -34.44 -7.47 -14.08
N LEU A 96 -34.11 -6.22 -13.71
CA LEU A 96 -33.11 -5.41 -14.41
C LEU A 96 -31.71 -6.00 -14.27
N GLN A 97 -31.34 -6.45 -13.07
CA GLN A 97 -30.07 -7.12 -12.79
C GLN A 97 -29.94 -8.41 -13.61
N ASP A 98 -30.97 -9.25 -13.63
CA ASP A 98 -30.97 -10.50 -14.39
C ASP A 98 -30.87 -10.22 -15.89
N LYS A 99 -31.59 -9.21 -16.41
CA LYS A 99 -31.51 -8.82 -17.82
C LYS A 99 -30.14 -8.27 -18.19
N LEU A 100 -29.51 -7.46 -17.35
CA LEU A 100 -28.15 -6.95 -17.59
C LEU A 100 -27.10 -8.06 -17.44
N GLY A 101 -27.26 -8.92 -16.44
CA GLY A 101 -26.40 -10.06 -16.14
C GLY A 101 -26.50 -11.20 -17.15
N SER A 102 -27.56 -11.25 -17.96
CA SER A 102 -27.70 -12.18 -19.10
C SER A 102 -27.50 -11.50 -20.46
N ASN A 103 -27.25 -10.18 -20.49
CA ASN A 103 -27.05 -9.45 -21.73
C ASN A 103 -25.60 -9.61 -22.23
N ASN A 104 -25.38 -10.71 -22.94
CA ASN A 104 -24.07 -11.04 -23.52
C ASN A 104 -23.53 -9.94 -24.44
N VAL A 105 -24.39 -9.18 -25.13
CA VAL A 105 -23.96 -8.07 -26.00
C VAL A 105 -23.34 -6.94 -25.18
N PHE A 106 -24.00 -6.54 -24.08
CA PHE A 106 -23.47 -5.52 -23.18
C PHE A 106 -22.18 -5.97 -22.50
N GLN A 107 -22.15 -7.22 -22.02
CA GLN A 107 -20.95 -7.80 -21.40
C GLN A 107 -19.77 -7.88 -22.37
N THR A 108 -20.03 -8.31 -23.62
CA THR A 108 -19.02 -8.37 -24.68
C THR A 108 -18.50 -6.98 -25.00
N ALA A 109 -19.38 -5.97 -25.13
CA ALA A 109 -18.96 -4.60 -25.41
C ALA A 109 -18.07 -4.02 -24.30
N ILE A 110 -18.36 -4.31 -23.03
CA ILE A 110 -17.46 -3.94 -21.92
C ILE A 110 -16.13 -4.68 -22.02
N ALA A 111 -16.16 -6.00 -22.22
CA ALA A 111 -14.96 -6.81 -22.34
C ALA A 111 -14.06 -6.34 -23.50
N ASP A 112 -14.64 -6.05 -24.66
CA ASP A 112 -13.95 -5.52 -25.84
C ASP A 112 -13.35 -4.14 -25.55
N THR A 113 -14.11 -3.27 -24.87
CA THR A 113 -13.63 -1.94 -24.49
C THR A 113 -12.43 -2.04 -23.54
N LEU A 114 -12.52 -2.88 -22.50
CA LEU A 114 -11.43 -3.09 -21.54
C LEU A 114 -10.22 -3.81 -22.15
N SER A 115 -10.45 -4.61 -23.20
CA SER A 115 -9.41 -5.31 -23.95
C SER A 115 -8.82 -4.48 -25.10
N SER A 116 -9.39 -3.32 -25.41
CA SER A 116 -8.89 -2.42 -26.44
C SER A 116 -7.51 -1.86 -26.06
N ASP A 117 -6.71 -1.50 -27.06
CA ASP A 117 -5.36 -0.97 -26.85
C ASP A 117 -5.34 0.20 -25.87
N LYS A 118 -6.39 1.03 -25.84
CA LYS A 118 -6.54 2.15 -24.90
C LYS A 118 -6.42 1.75 -23.43
N TYR A 119 -6.89 0.57 -23.06
CA TYR A 119 -6.88 0.06 -21.67
C TYR A 119 -5.89 -1.08 -21.48
N LYS A 120 -5.64 -1.90 -22.52
CA LYS A 120 -4.72 -3.03 -22.50
C LYS A 120 -3.28 -2.64 -22.15
N VAL A 121 -2.77 -1.51 -22.67
CA VAL A 121 -1.43 -1.02 -22.27
C VAL A 121 -1.35 -0.60 -20.80
N LYS A 122 -2.47 -0.42 -20.11
CA LYS A 122 -2.51 -0.09 -18.67
C LYS A 122 -2.56 -1.34 -17.77
N PHE A 123 -2.76 -2.53 -18.33
CA PHE A 123 -2.81 -3.81 -17.62
C PHE A 123 -1.73 -4.77 -18.17
N GLN A 124 -0.46 -4.36 -18.15
CA GLN A 124 0.64 -5.20 -18.59
C GLN A 124 1.01 -6.23 -17.51
N GLY A 125 0.86 -7.52 -17.85
CA GLY A 125 1.22 -8.68 -17.02
C GLY A 125 0.76 -10.00 -17.69
N PRO A 126 1.23 -11.17 -17.24
CA PRO A 126 0.75 -12.46 -17.74
C PRO A 126 -0.77 -12.57 -17.53
N ARG A 127 -1.52 -13.00 -18.55
CA ARG A 127 -2.96 -13.24 -18.43
C ARG A 127 -3.20 -14.35 -17.40
N GLY A 128 -3.78 -13.99 -16.26
CA GLY A 128 -4.28 -14.96 -15.27
C GLY A 128 -5.49 -15.75 -15.80
N ALA A 129 -5.97 -16.72 -15.02
CA ALA A 129 -7.21 -17.43 -15.36
C ALA A 129 -8.39 -16.45 -15.50
N ASP A 130 -9.35 -16.77 -16.36
CA ASP A 130 -10.52 -15.93 -16.59
C ASP A 130 -11.28 -15.72 -15.25
N GLY A 131 -11.38 -14.46 -14.81
CA GLY A 131 -12.06 -14.06 -13.58
C GLY A 131 -13.39 -13.37 -13.86
N ASN A 132 -14.36 -13.54 -12.96
CA ASN A 132 -15.65 -12.83 -13.05
C ASN A 132 -15.53 -11.43 -12.41
N ILE A 133 -15.38 -10.39 -13.24
CA ILE A 133 -15.29 -8.99 -12.79
C ILE A 133 -16.61 -8.49 -12.15
N GLY A 134 -17.75 -9.12 -12.44
CA GLY A 134 -19.06 -8.76 -11.87
C GLY A 134 -19.24 -9.19 -10.41
N ASP A 135 -18.38 -10.07 -9.91
CA ASP A 135 -18.40 -10.52 -8.52
C ASP A 135 -17.29 -9.79 -7.75
N ALA A 136 -17.68 -8.78 -6.98
CA ALA A 136 -16.76 -8.00 -6.15
C ALA A 136 -15.99 -8.88 -5.14
N GLY A 137 -16.59 -9.99 -4.68
CA GLY A 137 -15.93 -10.96 -3.82
C GLY A 137 -14.86 -11.76 -4.57
N ALA A 138 -15.16 -12.23 -5.77
CA ALA A 138 -14.19 -12.96 -6.60
C ALA A 138 -13.06 -12.07 -7.12
N LEU A 139 -13.37 -10.82 -7.49
CA LEU A 139 -12.38 -9.82 -7.90
C LEU A 139 -11.46 -9.47 -6.72
N LYS A 140 -12.03 -9.27 -5.53
CA LYS A 140 -11.25 -9.07 -4.31
C LYS A 140 -10.39 -10.30 -4.02
N SER A 141 -10.94 -11.50 -4.12
CA SER A 141 -10.16 -12.72 -3.88
C SER A 141 -8.99 -12.88 -4.85
N ASN A 142 -9.20 -12.63 -6.14
CA ASN A 142 -8.14 -12.73 -7.15
C ASN A 142 -7.06 -11.64 -7.00
N LEU A 143 -7.44 -10.43 -6.61
CA LEU A 143 -6.49 -9.33 -6.38
C LEU A 143 -5.74 -9.50 -5.07
N PHE A 144 -6.43 -9.83 -3.97
CA PHE A 144 -5.91 -9.72 -2.62
C PHE A 144 -5.61 -11.07 -1.95
N ASP A 145 -6.42 -12.11 -2.21
CA ASP A 145 -6.35 -13.37 -1.47
C ASP A 145 -5.52 -14.45 -2.21
N GLN A 146 -5.54 -14.45 -3.55
CA GLN A 146 -4.80 -15.42 -4.37
C GLN A 146 -3.28 -15.23 -4.35
N SER A 147 -2.77 -14.26 -3.59
CA SER A 147 -1.34 -14.07 -3.37
C SER A 147 -0.54 -13.74 -4.64
N LEU A 148 -1.18 -13.03 -5.59
CA LEU A 148 -0.61 -12.72 -6.90
C LEU A 148 -0.16 -11.27 -7.05
N THR A 149 -0.64 -10.33 -6.23
CA THR A 149 -0.38 -8.90 -6.44
C THR A 149 0.39 -8.25 -5.29
N ILE A 150 1.29 -7.33 -5.64
CA ILE A 150 1.91 -6.41 -4.69
C ILE A 150 0.90 -5.27 -4.48
N TRP A 151 0.60 -4.96 -3.22
CA TRP A 151 -0.40 -3.96 -2.88
C TRP A 151 0.24 -2.70 -2.29
N CYS A 152 0.02 -1.54 -2.92
CA CYS A 152 0.64 -0.27 -2.52
C CYS A 152 -0.36 0.86 -2.19
N ALA A 153 -1.67 0.61 -2.21
CA ALA A 153 -2.65 1.71 -2.19
C ALA A 153 -3.07 2.17 -0.78
N ASP A 154 -2.94 1.32 0.25
CA ASP A 154 -3.54 1.57 1.57
C ASP A 154 -2.52 1.96 2.67
N GLY A 155 -1.34 2.50 2.33
CA GLY A 155 -0.37 2.92 3.33
C GLY A 155 0.96 3.45 2.77
N GLU A 156 1.90 3.74 3.67
CA GLU A 156 3.24 4.25 3.31
C GLU A 156 4.14 3.20 2.63
N LEU A 157 3.81 1.91 2.77
CA LEU A 157 4.61 0.79 2.27
C LEU A 157 3.76 -0.18 1.44
N CYS A 158 4.38 -0.70 0.38
CA CYS A 158 3.81 -1.81 -0.38
C CYS A 158 3.90 -3.12 0.43
N LYS A 159 2.85 -3.94 0.36
CA LYS A 159 2.78 -5.27 0.97
C LYS A 159 2.95 -6.36 -0.09
N LEU A 160 3.78 -7.34 0.22
CA LEU A 160 3.90 -8.56 -0.58
C LEU A 160 2.71 -9.50 -0.32
N PRO A 161 2.32 -10.31 -1.31
CA PRO A 161 1.27 -11.29 -1.12
C PRO A 161 1.63 -12.36 -0.07
N SER A 162 0.60 -12.96 0.54
CA SER A 162 0.78 -13.95 1.62
C SER A 162 1.67 -15.13 1.17
N GLY A 163 2.60 -15.53 2.04
CA GLY A 163 3.56 -16.61 1.75
C GLY A 163 4.67 -16.24 0.76
N LYS A 164 4.69 -15.03 0.21
CA LYS A 164 5.81 -14.54 -0.62
C LYS A 164 6.83 -13.81 0.25
N LYS A 165 8.09 -13.91 -0.16
CA LYS A 165 9.25 -13.34 0.55
C LYS A 165 9.88 -12.15 -0.15
N GLY A 166 9.55 -11.89 -1.42
CA GLY A 166 10.23 -10.85 -2.17
C GLY A 166 9.64 -10.57 -3.54
N ILE A 167 10.35 -9.71 -4.27
CA ILE A 167 10.11 -9.30 -5.64
C ILE A 167 11.24 -9.88 -6.50
N ASP A 168 10.85 -10.53 -7.59
CA ASP A 168 11.74 -11.04 -8.63
C ASP A 168 11.36 -10.34 -9.94
N TRP A 169 12.31 -9.65 -10.57
CA TRP A 169 12.06 -8.89 -11.79
C TRP A 169 12.06 -9.76 -13.05
N GLY A 170 12.46 -11.04 -12.94
CA GLY A 170 12.41 -12.04 -14.01
C GLY A 170 13.38 -11.81 -15.18
N TYR A 171 13.98 -10.63 -15.27
CA TYR A 171 15.04 -10.30 -16.22
C TYR A 171 16.36 -10.15 -15.45
N GLY A 172 17.34 -10.98 -15.78
CA GLY A 172 18.54 -11.17 -14.97
C GLY A 172 18.26 -11.94 -13.68
N ALA A 173 19.31 -12.25 -12.91
CA ALA A 173 19.20 -12.90 -11.61
C ALA A 173 18.82 -11.92 -10.47
N SER A 174 18.20 -10.79 -10.83
CA SER A 174 17.91 -9.65 -9.96
C SER A 174 16.63 -9.85 -9.14
N LYS A 175 16.75 -9.75 -7.80
CA LYS A 175 15.65 -9.97 -6.83
C LYS A 175 15.92 -9.33 -5.46
N ILE A 176 14.85 -8.91 -4.77
CA ILE A 176 14.88 -8.37 -3.39
C ILE A 176 13.93 -9.23 -2.58
N TYR A 177 14.42 -9.84 -1.52
CA TYR A 177 13.63 -10.75 -0.71
C TYR A 177 14.08 -10.75 0.75
N ASP A 178 13.17 -11.12 1.63
CA ASP A 178 13.37 -11.27 3.06
C ASP A 178 13.14 -12.74 3.46
N ASP A 179 14.22 -13.43 3.80
CA ASP A 179 14.22 -14.80 4.31
C ASP A 179 14.56 -14.89 5.81
N GLY A 180 14.32 -13.80 6.54
CA GLY A 180 14.84 -13.55 7.89
C GLY A 180 15.98 -12.52 7.87
N GLN A 181 16.49 -12.20 6.68
CA GLN A 181 17.38 -11.08 6.39
C GLN A 181 16.96 -10.45 5.06
N LEU A 182 16.93 -9.12 4.97
CA LEU A 182 16.71 -8.43 3.71
C LEU A 182 17.92 -8.63 2.80
N ARG A 183 17.69 -9.20 1.62
CA ARG A 183 18.70 -9.46 0.60
C ARG A 183 18.34 -8.76 -0.70
N ILE A 184 19.35 -8.17 -1.32
CA ILE A 184 19.30 -7.60 -2.67
C ILE A 184 20.32 -8.38 -3.49
N ASN A 185 19.84 -9.20 -4.43
CA ASN A 185 20.67 -9.93 -5.37
C ASN A 185 20.50 -9.28 -6.73
N SER A 186 21.59 -9.09 -7.46
CA SER A 186 21.60 -8.49 -8.78
C SER A 186 22.80 -9.00 -9.56
N ASP A 187 22.60 -9.33 -10.82
CA ASP A 187 23.65 -9.48 -11.83
C ASP A 187 23.99 -8.13 -12.51
N ASP A 188 23.16 -7.11 -12.28
CA ASP A 188 23.37 -5.72 -12.68
C ASP A 188 24.00 -4.87 -11.55
N ASN A 189 24.34 -3.62 -11.87
CA ASN A 189 24.86 -2.63 -10.92
C ASN A 189 23.77 -2.18 -9.92
N ILE A 190 24.06 -2.27 -8.62
CA ILE A 190 23.19 -1.74 -7.56
C ILE A 190 23.63 -0.32 -7.19
N HIS A 191 22.79 0.66 -7.49
CA HIS A 191 23.02 2.07 -7.14
C HIS A 191 22.22 2.46 -5.89
N PHE A 192 22.92 2.85 -4.83
CA PHE A 192 22.30 3.43 -3.63
C PHE A 192 22.39 4.96 -3.70
N ASN A 193 21.27 5.63 -3.99
CA ASN A 193 21.20 7.09 -3.96
C ASN A 193 20.69 7.57 -2.60
N ILE A 194 21.47 8.41 -1.90
CA ILE A 194 21.13 8.96 -0.60
C ILE A 194 20.99 10.47 -0.76
N ASN A 195 19.74 10.93 -0.79
CA ASN A 195 19.41 12.34 -0.95
C ASN A 195 19.43 13.07 0.42
N ASN A 196 19.41 14.40 0.42
CA ASN A 196 19.14 15.25 1.59
C ASN A 196 20.15 15.19 2.75
N ASN A 197 21.45 15.03 2.47
CA ASN A 197 22.51 14.95 3.50
C ASN A 197 22.34 13.80 4.50
N GLU A 198 21.53 12.81 4.20
CA GLU A 198 21.41 11.61 5.00
C GLU A 198 22.70 10.77 4.86
N LYS A 199 23.03 9.99 5.89
CA LYS A 199 24.23 9.16 5.92
C LYS A 199 23.82 7.69 5.80
N MET A 200 24.52 6.94 4.94
CA MET A 200 24.46 5.48 5.01
C MET A 200 25.07 5.04 6.34
N HIS A 201 24.24 4.64 7.30
CA HIS A 201 24.72 4.02 8.52
C HIS A 201 24.79 2.50 8.28
N ILE A 202 26.00 1.98 8.06
CA ILE A 202 26.22 0.53 8.05
C ILE A 202 26.56 0.13 9.48
N ASN A 203 25.57 -0.43 10.19
CA ASN A 203 25.73 -0.77 11.59
C ASN A 203 26.68 -1.98 11.72
N ASN A 204 27.65 -1.84 12.62
CA ASN A 204 28.86 -2.66 12.63
C ASN A 204 28.65 -4.01 13.31
N ASP A 205 28.55 -5.06 12.50
CA ASP A 205 29.04 -6.39 12.88
C ASP A 205 29.98 -7.00 11.83
N ARG A 206 29.86 -6.62 10.55
CA ARG A 206 30.80 -6.94 9.46
C ARG A 206 30.35 -6.34 8.13
N VAL A 207 31.18 -5.49 7.51
CA VAL A 207 31.11 -5.25 6.06
C VAL A 207 32.03 -6.26 5.39
N ARG A 208 31.47 -7.34 4.87
CA ARG A 208 32.23 -8.33 4.10
C ARG A 208 32.11 -7.97 2.64
N ILE A 209 33.17 -7.43 2.05
CA ILE A 209 33.31 -7.26 0.61
C ILE A 209 34.09 -8.48 0.13
N PRO A 210 33.42 -9.55 -0.36
CA PRO A 210 34.02 -10.88 -0.42
C PRO A 210 35.18 -11.00 -1.40
N VAL A 211 35.20 -10.19 -2.47
CA VAL A 211 36.34 -9.99 -3.36
C VAL A 211 36.12 -8.63 -4.00
N LEU A 212 37.03 -7.67 -3.82
CA LEU A 212 37.09 -6.55 -4.74
C LEU A 212 37.80 -7.08 -5.98
N GLU A 213 37.06 -7.43 -7.03
CA GLU A 213 37.63 -7.45 -8.40
C GLU A 213 37.83 -6.01 -8.89
N THR A 214 38.30 -5.15 -8.00
CA THR A 214 38.65 -3.78 -8.29
C THR A 214 40.07 -3.60 -7.81
N ASP A 215 40.93 -3.07 -8.68
CA ASP A 215 42.30 -2.73 -8.31
C ASP A 215 42.35 -1.63 -7.24
N ARG A 216 41.21 -1.15 -6.72
CA ARG A 216 41.10 0.11 -5.98
C ARG A 216 39.81 0.26 -5.17
N ILE A 217 39.95 0.70 -3.91
CA ILE A 217 38.89 1.24 -3.07
C ILE A 217 39.06 2.75 -2.98
N ASN A 218 38.08 3.56 -3.38
CA ASN A 218 38.12 5.01 -3.22
C ASN A 218 37.41 5.45 -1.93
N ILE A 219 38.06 6.25 -1.09
CA ILE A 219 37.52 6.84 0.14
C ILE A 219 37.74 8.36 0.09
N GLY A 220 36.72 9.11 -0.36
CA GLY A 220 36.85 10.54 -0.63
C GLY A 220 37.92 10.80 -1.69
N GLY A 221 38.88 11.69 -1.38
CA GLY A 221 40.03 11.95 -2.25
C GLY A 221 41.16 10.91 -2.15
N TRP A 222 41.00 9.85 -1.35
CA TRP A 222 41.99 8.79 -1.17
C TRP A 222 41.59 7.52 -1.91
N ASN A 223 42.58 6.69 -2.23
CA ASN A 223 42.35 5.33 -2.65
C ASN A 223 43.30 4.35 -1.97
N ILE A 224 42.80 3.12 -1.79
CA ILE A 224 43.53 1.97 -1.28
C ILE A 224 43.62 0.97 -2.43
N ARG A 225 44.83 0.59 -2.81
CA ARG A 225 45.05 -0.36 -3.90
C ARG A 225 46.25 -1.25 -3.66
N GLN A 226 46.27 -2.39 -4.34
CA GLN A 226 47.49 -3.17 -4.50
C GLN A 226 48.33 -2.59 -5.63
N ASP A 227 49.63 -2.41 -5.40
CA ASP A 227 50.61 -1.93 -6.38
C ASP A 227 51.85 -2.85 -6.32
N GLY A 228 51.87 -3.85 -7.21
CA GLY A 228 52.77 -4.99 -7.09
C GLY A 228 52.48 -5.81 -5.83
N ASP A 229 53.51 -6.02 -5.01
CA ASP A 229 53.39 -6.79 -3.75
C ASP A 229 53.05 -5.90 -2.54
N HIS A 230 52.60 -4.66 -2.77
CA HIS A 230 52.38 -3.69 -1.70
C HIS A 230 50.93 -3.20 -1.61
N LEU A 231 50.44 -3.00 -0.39
CA LEU A 231 49.18 -2.28 -0.13
C LEU A 231 49.48 -0.79 -0.01
N VAL A 232 48.87 0.04 -0.86
CA VAL A 232 49.17 1.47 -0.94
C VAL A 232 47.91 2.31 -0.73
N PHE A 233 48.00 3.29 0.16
CA PHE A 233 47.03 4.36 0.35
C PHE A 233 47.57 5.62 -0.33
N ARG A 234 46.85 6.15 -1.32
CA ARG A 234 47.25 7.37 -2.07
C ARG A 234 46.13 8.40 -2.08
N ARG A 235 46.47 9.67 -2.25
CA ARG A 235 45.49 10.73 -2.53
C ARG A 235 45.37 10.95 -4.05
N GLY A 236 44.18 10.74 -4.62
CA GLY A 236 43.93 10.82 -6.06
C GLY A 236 44.78 9.82 -6.87
N ASP A 237 45.06 10.14 -8.14
CA ASP A 237 45.91 9.33 -9.03
C ASP A 237 47.41 9.69 -8.91
N ALA A 238 47.86 10.10 -7.74
CA ALA A 238 49.26 10.45 -7.53
C ALA A 238 50.21 9.29 -7.93
N ASP A 239 51.17 9.59 -8.81
CA ASP A 239 52.13 8.63 -9.34
C ASP A 239 53.01 7.99 -8.24
N ALA A 240 53.73 6.92 -8.58
CA ALA A 240 54.63 6.24 -7.65
C ALA A 240 55.93 7.01 -7.35
N GLY A 241 56.04 8.29 -7.72
CA GLY A 241 57.25 9.08 -7.53
C GLY A 241 57.56 9.42 -6.07
N ASP A 242 58.85 9.63 -5.79
CA ASP A 242 59.48 9.88 -4.46
C ASP A 242 58.96 11.08 -3.65
N ASN A 243 57.94 11.79 -4.15
CA ASN A 243 57.40 13.02 -3.57
C ASN A 243 55.86 13.04 -3.52
N GLN A 244 55.22 11.90 -3.74
CA GLN A 244 53.76 11.79 -3.70
C GLN A 244 53.29 11.30 -2.32
N PRO A 245 52.20 11.87 -1.76
CA PRO A 245 51.69 11.48 -0.45
C PRO A 245 51.10 10.06 -0.53
N HIS A 246 51.88 9.09 -0.08
CA HIS A 246 51.43 7.71 0.01
C HIS A 246 51.90 7.03 1.30
N LEU A 247 51.04 6.16 1.82
CA LEU A 247 51.37 5.16 2.83
C LEU A 247 51.42 3.82 2.12
N ARG A 248 52.54 3.11 2.21
CA ARG A 248 52.76 1.83 1.53
C ARG A 248 53.16 0.79 2.56
N MET A 249 52.42 -0.30 2.62
CA MET A 249 52.76 -1.50 3.40
C MET A 249 53.30 -2.53 2.43
N ALA A 250 54.58 -2.87 2.56
CA ALA A 250 55.22 -3.86 1.72
C ALA A 250 54.95 -5.28 2.20
N GLN A 251 55.13 -6.27 1.32
CA GLN A 251 54.89 -7.69 1.62
C GLN A 251 55.77 -8.21 2.76
N ASP A 252 56.96 -7.63 2.92
CA ASP A 252 57.90 -7.91 4.00
C ASP A 252 57.49 -7.29 5.36
N GLY A 253 56.33 -6.61 5.41
CA GLY A 253 55.82 -5.93 6.60
C GLY A 253 56.39 -4.53 6.80
N ASN A 254 57.26 -4.03 5.92
CA ASN A 254 57.81 -2.69 6.04
C ASN A 254 56.76 -1.62 5.72
N LEU A 255 56.75 -0.55 6.51
CA LEU A 255 55.89 0.61 6.31
C LEU A 255 56.67 1.77 5.70
N TRP A 256 56.34 2.10 4.46
CA TRP A 256 56.91 3.21 3.72
C TRP A 256 55.96 4.40 3.75
N VAL A 257 56.43 5.52 4.28
CA VAL A 257 55.70 6.78 4.28
C VAL A 257 56.47 7.73 3.36
N SER A 258 55.88 8.05 2.21
CA SER A 258 56.52 9.00 1.29
C SER A 258 56.25 10.44 1.72
N ARG A 259 57.30 11.25 1.58
CA ARG A 259 57.27 12.69 1.80
C ARG A 259 56.25 13.32 0.84
N SER A 260 55.27 14.02 1.41
CA SER A 260 54.68 15.14 0.69
C SER A 260 55.79 16.17 0.48
N ILE A 261 55.79 16.86 -0.66
CA ILE A 261 56.63 18.03 -0.96
C ILE A 261 56.66 19.11 0.15
N ARG A 262 55.84 18.97 1.20
CA ARG A 262 55.87 19.74 2.44
C ARG A 262 56.04 18.78 3.63
N ARG A 263 57.28 18.72 4.17
CA ARG A 263 57.67 18.30 5.54
C ARG A 263 56.68 17.37 6.24
N GLY A 264 56.85 16.07 6.04
CA GLY A 264 56.09 15.05 6.76
C GLY A 264 56.66 14.86 8.16
N TRP A 265 55.83 15.02 9.19
CA TRP A 265 56.21 14.97 10.61
C TRP A 265 57.03 13.72 11.02
N VAL A 266 56.68 12.55 10.49
CA VAL A 266 57.35 11.28 10.82
C VAL A 266 58.72 11.16 10.16
N ALA A 267 58.84 11.59 8.91
CA ALA A 267 60.11 11.54 8.17
C ALA A 267 61.11 12.56 8.72
N ASP A 268 60.64 13.77 9.06
CA ASP A 268 61.46 14.79 9.71
C ASP A 268 61.92 14.31 11.09
N GLY A 269 61.03 13.68 11.88
CA GLY A 269 61.38 13.10 13.17
C GLY A 269 62.45 11.99 13.08
N LEU A 270 62.36 11.11 12.08
CA LEU A 270 63.37 10.06 11.85
C LEU A 270 64.70 10.63 11.35
N GLY A 271 64.66 11.62 10.46
CA GLY A 271 65.86 12.32 9.99
C GLY A 271 66.58 13.05 11.14
N ASP A 272 65.83 13.73 12.00
CA ASP A 272 66.36 14.40 13.19
C ASP A 272 66.95 13.40 14.19
N LEU A 273 66.31 12.25 14.41
CA LEU A 273 66.84 11.16 15.22
C LEU A 273 68.15 10.59 14.66
N TYR A 274 68.21 10.34 13.35
CA TYR A 274 69.42 9.87 12.67
C TYR A 274 70.57 10.88 12.83
N ASN A 275 70.28 12.16 12.58
CA ASN A 275 71.26 13.25 12.70
C ASN A 275 71.76 13.40 14.15
N ARG A 276 70.86 13.37 15.13
CA ARG A 276 71.24 13.39 16.57
C ARG A 276 72.14 12.21 16.93
N THR A 277 71.84 11.02 16.42
CA THR A 277 72.61 9.81 16.71
C THR A 277 74.03 9.91 16.15
N ASN A 278 74.19 10.43 14.94
CA ASN A 278 75.52 10.64 14.34
C ASN A 278 76.34 11.67 15.12
N ILE A 279 75.72 12.79 15.52
CA ILE A 279 76.39 13.80 16.36
C ILE A 279 76.86 13.19 17.69
N LEU A 280 76.03 12.35 18.33
CA LEU A 280 76.42 11.66 19.57
C LEU A 280 77.57 10.67 19.34
N LYS A 281 77.57 9.94 18.22
CA LYS A 281 78.63 9.00 17.85
C LYS A 281 79.98 9.70 17.64
N ASP A 282 79.97 10.83 16.94
CA ASP A 282 81.19 11.62 16.71
C ASP A 282 81.75 12.20 18.01
N ARG A 283 80.88 12.67 18.90
CA ARG A 283 81.28 13.13 20.25
C ARG A 283 81.89 11.99 21.07
N LEU A 284 81.29 10.81 21.05
CA LEU A 284 81.80 9.63 21.76
C LEU A 284 83.18 9.23 21.25
N ASN A 285 83.37 9.16 19.92
CA ASN A 285 84.66 8.86 19.30
C ASN A 285 85.73 9.88 19.71
N THR A 286 85.37 11.16 19.74
CA THR A 286 86.26 12.24 20.16
C THR A 286 86.68 12.06 21.63
N HIS A 287 85.74 11.77 22.53
CA HIS A 287 86.04 11.53 23.93
C HIS A 287 86.89 10.27 24.14
N GLN A 288 86.61 9.17 23.41
CA GLN A 288 87.43 7.97 23.48
C GLN A 288 88.88 8.22 23.03
N HIS A 289 89.07 9.00 21.97
CA HIS A 289 90.40 9.38 21.51
C HIS A 289 91.15 10.23 22.55
N GLN A 290 90.47 11.16 23.22
CA GLN A 290 91.05 11.92 24.33
C GLN A 290 91.40 11.03 25.53
N PHE A 291 90.52 10.11 25.93
CA PHE A 291 90.81 9.16 27.01
C PHE A 291 92.02 8.28 26.72
N ARG A 292 92.16 7.79 25.48
CA ARG A 292 93.36 7.03 25.06
C ARG A 292 94.63 7.87 25.15
N LYS A 293 94.57 9.15 24.77
CA LYS A 293 95.69 10.08 24.93
C LYS A 293 96.08 10.27 26.40
N TYR A 294 95.12 10.51 27.29
CA TYR A 294 95.41 10.64 28.71
C TYR A 294 95.96 9.36 29.33
N ALA A 295 95.39 8.19 28.98
CA ALA A 295 95.87 6.90 29.47
C ALA A 295 97.29 6.55 28.97
N ALA A 296 97.67 6.97 27.76
CA ALA A 296 99.03 6.79 27.24
C ALA A 296 100.04 7.68 27.99
N VAL A 297 99.64 8.90 28.37
CA VAL A 297 100.46 9.81 29.19
C VAL A 297 100.68 9.24 30.60
N GLU A 298 99.65 8.68 31.24
CA GLU A 298 99.79 8.05 32.57
C GLU A 298 100.67 6.79 32.57
N LYS A 299 100.75 6.07 31.44
CA LYS A 299 101.60 4.87 31.31
C LYS A 299 103.07 5.16 30.98
N GLY A 300 103.46 6.43 30.81
CA GLY A 300 104.84 6.80 30.47
C GLY A 300 105.26 6.40 29.05
N GLU A 301 104.31 6.08 28.17
CA GLU A 301 104.56 5.82 26.75
C GLU A 301 104.71 7.18 26.04
N GLY A 302 105.94 7.68 25.97
CA GLY A 302 106.24 9.01 25.40
C GLY A 302 105.79 9.15 23.95
N THR A 303 104.81 10.01 23.70
CA THR A 303 104.52 10.53 22.35
C THR A 303 105.43 11.72 22.07
N THR A 304 106.37 11.56 21.15
CA THR A 304 107.07 12.66 20.49
C THR A 304 106.07 13.59 19.84
N TRP A 305 106.08 14.85 20.26
CA TRP A 305 105.27 15.92 19.68
C TRP A 305 105.80 16.22 18.27
N GLY A 306 105.08 15.74 17.26
CA GLY A 306 105.27 16.19 15.88
C GLY A 306 104.99 17.69 15.80
N THR A 307 106.04 18.46 15.48
CA THR A 307 106.00 19.87 15.14
C THR A 307 104.93 20.15 14.10
N ARG A 308 104.00 21.06 14.41
CA ARG A 308 103.13 21.71 13.44
C ARG A 308 104.00 22.49 12.45
N ASP A 309 103.98 22.13 11.18
CA ASP A 309 104.41 23.01 10.10
C ASP A 309 103.45 24.21 10.05
N ALA A 310 103.94 25.33 10.55
CA ALA A 310 103.38 26.65 10.32
C ALA A 310 103.89 27.13 8.95
N ASN A 311 103.21 26.76 7.86
CA ASN A 311 103.24 27.47 6.57
C ASN A 311 102.17 26.90 5.62
N ALA A 312 100.93 27.34 5.81
CA ALA A 312 99.90 27.37 4.78
C ALA A 312 98.93 28.50 5.14
N TRP A 313 99.28 29.71 4.70
CA TRP A 313 98.31 30.76 4.40
C TRP A 313 97.95 30.64 2.92
#